data_AF-A0A945US30-F1
#
_entry.id   AF-A0A945US30-F1
#
_cell.length_a   1.000
_cell.length_b   1.000
_cell.length_c   1.000
_cell.angle_alpha   90.00
_cell.angle_beta   90.00
_cell.angle_gamma   90.00
#
_symmetry.space_group_name_H-M   'P 1'
#
loop_
_entity.id
_entity.type
_entity.pdbx_description
1 polymer ?
#
loop_
_entity_poly.entity_id
_entity_poly.type
_entity_poly.pdbx_seq_one_letter_code
_entity_poly.pdbx_strand_id
1 'polypeptide(L)'
;MPPADVDTFDLPACLELVRKGDQSASRELVEHLYPHVIRIVRSRLPRRVSEEDLAQDIFLKMFTRLDQYRAEMPFTHWVSRIAVTTCIDQLRKQQRRPELRYADLSEDEATMLDVVTQDESAVHAGEA
;
A
#
# COMPACT_ATOMS: atom_id res chain seq x y z
N MET A 1 33.95 4.24 -17.64
CA MET A 1 32.95 3.88 -18.65
C MET A 1 31.63 3.69 -17.90
N PRO A 2 30.63 4.57 -18.05
CA PRO A 2 29.31 4.28 -17.50
C PRO A 2 28.70 3.10 -18.30
N PRO A 3 27.96 2.18 -17.64
CA PRO A 3 27.42 0.99 -18.29
C PRO A 3 26.32 1.32 -19.31
N ALA A 4 26.23 0.48 -20.34
CA ALA A 4 25.49 0.64 -21.57
C ALA A 4 24.06 0.08 -21.51
N ASP A 5 23.29 0.44 -20.49
CA ASP A 5 21.84 0.13 -20.41
C ASP A 5 21.08 1.38 -19.99
N VAL A 6 20.90 2.32 -20.93
CA VAL A 6 19.91 3.38 -20.77
C VAL A 6 18.61 2.82 -21.32
N ASP A 7 17.98 1.92 -20.56
CA ASP A 7 16.56 1.61 -20.70
C ASP A 7 15.81 2.92 -20.40
N THR A 8 15.69 3.74 -21.43
CA THR A 8 14.87 4.94 -21.39
C THR A 8 13.44 4.44 -21.43
N PHE A 9 12.90 4.10 -20.25
CA PHE A 9 11.52 3.67 -20.11
C PHE A 9 10.61 4.67 -20.83
N ASP A 10 10.00 4.24 -21.93
CA ASP A 10 9.11 5.07 -22.73
C ASP A 10 7.76 5.15 -22.04
N LEU A 11 7.71 6.04 -21.05
CA LEU A 11 6.52 6.27 -20.25
C LEU A 11 5.30 6.63 -21.13
N PRO A 12 5.36 7.57 -22.09
CA PRO A 12 4.23 7.85 -22.98
C PRO A 12 3.68 6.61 -23.70
N ALA A 13 4.53 5.81 -24.34
CA ALA A 13 4.09 4.61 -25.05
C ALA A 13 3.50 3.57 -24.09
N CYS A 14 4.14 3.36 -22.94
CA CYS A 14 3.67 2.46 -21.90
C CYS A 14 2.27 2.87 -21.39
N LEU A 15 2.05 4.16 -21.11
CA LEU A 15 0.76 4.68 -20.65
C LEU A 15 -0.37 4.44 -21.66
N GLU A 16 -0.09 4.56 -22.96
CA GLU A 16 -1.08 4.27 -24.00
C GLU A 16 -1.46 2.79 -24.06
N LEU A 17 -0.50 1.88 -23.87
CA LEU A 17 -0.76 0.44 -23.79
C LEU A 17 -1.54 0.06 -22.52
N VAL A 18 -1.19 0.66 -21.38
CA VAL A 18 -1.91 0.46 -20.11
C VAL A 18 -3.37 0.89 -20.24
N ARG A 19 -3.64 2.03 -20.89
CA ARG A 19 -5.02 2.49 -21.17
C ARG A 19 -5.81 1.52 -22.04
N LYS A 20 -5.14 0.75 -22.90
CA LYS A 20 -5.75 -0.29 -23.73
C LYS A 20 -5.93 -1.63 -22.97
N GLY A 21 -5.53 -1.70 -21.70
CA GLY A 21 -5.64 -2.90 -20.88
C GLY A 21 -4.49 -3.89 -21.08
N ASP A 22 -3.36 -3.46 -21.64
CA ASP A 22 -2.18 -4.32 -21.78
C ASP A 22 -1.58 -4.66 -20.39
N GLN A 23 -1.59 -5.94 -20.04
CA GLN A 23 -1.11 -6.42 -18.74
C GLN A 23 0.41 -6.36 -18.61
N SER A 24 1.15 -6.53 -19.71
CA SER A 24 2.61 -6.47 -19.71
C SER A 24 3.08 -5.04 -19.48
N ALA A 25 2.47 -4.08 -20.18
CA ALA A 25 2.74 -2.65 -19.95
C ALA A 25 2.35 -2.22 -18.52
N SER A 26 1.25 -2.76 -17.99
CA SER A 26 0.84 -2.48 -16.60
C SER A 26 1.87 -2.98 -15.58
N ARG A 27 2.43 -4.17 -15.80
CA ARG A 27 3.50 -4.73 -14.97
C ARG A 27 4.76 -3.87 -15.06
N GLU A 28 5.19 -3.54 -16.27
CA GLU A 28 6.39 -2.74 -16.52
C GLU A 28 6.29 -1.35 -15.85
N LEU A 29 5.11 -0.72 -15.94
CA LEU A 29 4.85 0.55 -15.26
C LEU A 29 4.97 0.45 -13.74
N VAL A 30 4.45 -0.63 -13.15
CA VAL A 30 4.57 -0.90 -11.70
C VAL A 30 6.03 -1.10 -11.33
N GLU A 31 6.76 -1.94 -12.04
CA GLU A 31 8.19 -2.21 -11.80
C GLU A 31 9.02 -0.92 -11.85
N HIS A 32 8.77 -0.07 -12.84
CA HIS A 32 9.43 1.22 -12.98
C HIS A 32 9.14 2.17 -11.81
N LEU A 33 7.89 2.21 -11.34
CA LEU A 33 7.47 3.13 -10.27
C LEU A 33 7.70 2.59 -8.85
N TYR A 34 7.85 1.28 -8.69
CA TYR A 34 7.93 0.62 -7.39
C TYR A 34 8.99 1.23 -6.46
N PRO A 35 10.25 1.46 -6.90
CA PRO A 35 11.27 2.07 -6.04
C PRO A 35 10.89 3.47 -5.56
N HIS A 36 10.18 4.24 -6.39
CA HIS A 36 9.72 5.58 -6.06
C HIS A 36 8.59 5.55 -5.03
N VAL A 37 7.59 4.69 -5.23
CA VAL A 37 6.43 4.56 -4.33
C VAL A 37 6.85 4.03 -2.96
N ILE A 38 7.67 2.98 -2.90
CA ILE A 38 8.13 2.40 -1.63
C ILE A 38 8.93 3.40 -0.81
N ARG A 39 9.76 4.24 -1.44
CA ARG A 39 10.47 5.32 -0.74
C ARG A 39 9.51 6.31 -0.07
N ILE A 40 8.41 6.67 -0.74
CA ILE A 40 7.38 7.55 -0.16
C ILE A 40 6.69 6.84 1.02
N VAL A 41 6.31 5.57 0.85
CA VAL A 41 5.67 4.78 1.90
C VAL A 41 6.58 4.70 3.14
N ARG A 42 7.84 4.30 2.96
CA ARG A 42 8.85 4.21 4.03
C ARG A 42 9.04 5.51 4.79
N SER A 43 9.07 6.63 4.08
CA SER A 43 9.25 7.94 4.74
C SER A 43 8.07 8.36 5.63
N ARG A 44 6.92 7.68 5.55
CA ARG A 44 5.65 8.14 6.14
C ARG A 44 5.00 7.14 7.08
N LEU A 45 5.38 5.86 7.06
CA LEU A 45 4.64 4.81 7.74
C LEU A 45 5.29 4.41 9.09
N PRO A 46 4.61 4.61 10.23
CA PRO A 46 5.02 4.09 11.53
C PRO A 46 4.57 2.62 11.65
N ARG A 47 5.50 1.69 11.38
CA ARG A 47 5.61 0.26 11.80
C ARG A 47 4.40 -0.70 11.75
N ARG A 48 3.14 -0.28 11.61
CA ARG A 48 1.95 -1.13 11.82
C ARG A 48 1.28 -1.68 10.56
N VAL A 49 1.55 -1.11 9.39
CA VAL A 49 1.02 -1.58 8.10
C VAL A 49 2.17 -2.07 7.23
N SER A 50 1.95 -3.15 6.47
CA SER A 50 2.92 -3.64 5.49
C SER A 50 3.16 -2.58 4.41
N GLU A 51 4.42 -2.30 4.10
CA GLU A 51 4.79 -1.39 3.02
C GLU A 51 4.22 -1.86 1.67
N GLU A 52 4.20 -3.19 1.48
CA GLU A 52 3.73 -3.83 0.25
C GLU A 52 2.22 -3.69 0.10
N ASP A 53 1.45 -3.87 1.17
CA ASP A 53 -0.02 -3.70 1.15
C ASP A 53 -0.38 -2.26 0.79
N LEU A 54 0.36 -1.29 1.35
CA LEU A 54 0.12 0.11 1.06
C LEU A 54 0.53 0.46 -0.37
N ALA A 55 1.64 -0.08 -0.87
CA ALA A 55 2.04 0.09 -2.26
C ALA A 55 0.99 -0.47 -3.22
N GLN A 56 0.41 -1.65 -2.93
CA GLN A 56 -0.66 -2.23 -3.73
C GLN A 56 -1.89 -1.32 -3.79
N ASP A 57 -2.36 -0.78 -2.67
CA ASP A 57 -3.49 0.17 -2.65
C ASP A 57 -3.18 1.45 -3.45
N ILE A 58 -1.94 1.93 -3.39
CA ILE A 58 -1.49 3.08 -4.18
C ILE A 58 -1.55 2.77 -5.69
N PHE A 59 -1.04 1.61 -6.12
CA PHE A 59 -1.09 1.23 -7.53
C PHE A 59 -2.51 0.99 -8.03
N LEU A 60 -3.38 0.36 -7.23
CA LEU A 60 -4.81 0.22 -7.52
C LEU A 60 -5.47 1.60 -7.72
N LYS A 61 -5.22 2.56 -6.82
CA LYS A 61 -5.71 3.94 -6.94
C LYS A 61 -5.12 4.69 -8.13
N MET A 62 -3.87 4.40 -8.49
CA MET A 62 -3.22 4.96 -9.67
C MET A 62 -3.92 4.47 -10.95
N PHE A 63 -4.08 3.15 -11.13
CA PHE A 63 -4.74 2.59 -12.31
C PHE A 63 -6.20 3.04 -12.43
N THR A 64 -6.96 3.03 -11.34
CA THR A 64 -8.37 3.48 -11.36
C THR A 64 -8.54 4.96 -11.69
N ARG A 65 -7.51 5.78 -11.53
CA ARG A 65 -7.53 7.22 -11.82
C ARG A 65 -6.70 7.59 -13.03
N LEU A 66 -6.14 6.62 -13.75
CA LEU A 66 -5.18 6.86 -14.82
C LEU A 66 -5.76 7.72 -15.95
N ASP A 67 -7.05 7.57 -16.24
CA ASP A 67 -7.76 8.38 -17.25
C ASP A 67 -7.86 9.87 -16.87
N GLN A 68 -7.69 10.19 -15.58
CA GLN A 68 -7.69 11.57 -15.08
C GLN A 68 -6.30 12.22 -15.17
N TYR A 69 -5.25 11.44 -15.42
CA TYR A 69 -3.91 11.98 -15.57
C TYR A 69 -3.80 12.79 -16.88
N ARG A 70 -3.40 14.05 -16.74
CA ARG A 70 -3.04 14.94 -17.85
C ARG A 70 -1.54 15.23 -17.81
N ALA A 71 -0.91 15.30 -18.98
CA ALA A 71 0.54 15.52 -19.14
C ALA A 71 1.01 16.94 -18.78
N GLU A 72 0.21 17.71 -18.02
CA GLU A 72 0.54 19.03 -17.50
C GLU A 72 1.54 18.96 -16.33
N MET A 73 1.66 17.80 -15.70
CA MET A 73 2.62 17.54 -14.62
C MET A 73 3.37 16.23 -14.86
N PRO A 74 4.63 16.09 -14.38
CA PRO A 74 5.34 14.83 -14.46
C PRO A 74 4.55 13.70 -13.80
N PHE A 75 4.46 12.55 -14.47
CA PHE A 75 3.69 11.41 -14.00
C PHE A 75 4.13 10.94 -12.61
N THR A 76 5.43 10.95 -12.35
CA THR A 76 6.00 10.62 -11.02
C THR A 76 5.48 11.55 -9.92
N HIS A 77 5.26 12.84 -10.22
CA HIS A 77 4.68 13.79 -9.27
C HIS A 77 3.18 13.55 -9.07
N TRP A 78 2.45 13.16 -10.12
CA TRP A 78 1.06 12.75 -10.00
C TRP A 78 0.90 11.50 -9.12
N VAL A 79 1.72 10.46 -9.37
CA VAL A 79 1.78 9.24 -8.54
C VAL A 79 2.20 9.56 -7.11
N SER A 80 3.16 10.47 -6.92
CA SER A 80 3.54 10.94 -5.59
C SER A 80 2.34 11.47 -4.82
N ARG A 81 1.48 12.29 -5.43
CA ARG A 81 0.29 12.81 -4.75
C ARG A 81 -0.64 11.69 -4.29
N ILE A 82 -0.84 10.66 -5.11
CA ILE A 82 -1.66 9.48 -4.76
C ILE A 82 -1.03 8.73 -3.57
N ALA A 83 0.27 8.47 -3.63
CA ALA A 83 1.02 7.78 -2.58
C ALA A 83 0.95 8.55 -1.24
N VAL A 84 1.30 9.84 -1.29
CA VAL A 84 1.26 10.77 -0.17
C VAL A 84 -0.11 10.80 0.51
N THR A 85 -1.17 10.95 -0.29
CA THR A 85 -2.54 11.04 0.22
C THR A 85 -2.96 9.71 0.86
N THR A 86 -2.64 8.59 0.20
CA THR A 86 -2.96 7.25 0.70
C THR A 86 -2.26 6.94 2.02
N CYS A 87 -0.98 7.31 2.17
CA CYS A 87 -0.29 7.19 3.46
C CYS A 87 -0.96 8.01 4.56
N ILE A 88 -1.33 9.27 4.27
CA ILE A 88 -1.99 10.15 5.26
C ILE A 88 -3.35 9.59 5.65
N ASP A 89 -4.14 9.10 4.70
CA ASP A 89 -5.44 8.50 4.97
C ASP A 89 -5.31 7.25 5.84
N GLN A 90 -4.27 6.43 5.62
CA GLN A 90 -4.02 5.30 6.50
C GLN A 90 -3.61 5.70 7.91
N LEU A 91 -2.74 6.70 8.06
CA LEU A 91 -2.38 7.23 9.38
C LEU A 91 -3.62 7.73 10.13
N ARG A 92 -4.51 8.45 9.45
CA ARG A 92 -5.78 8.92 10.03
C ARG A 92 -6.70 7.76 10.41
N LYS A 93 -6.75 6.69 9.61
CA LYS A 93 -7.55 5.49 9.90
C LYS A 93 -7.04 4.79 11.17
N GLN A 94 -5.72 4.60 11.29
CA GLN A 94 -5.10 3.99 12.47
C GLN A 94 -5.35 4.80 13.75
N GLN A 95 -5.29 6.14 13.67
CA GLN A 95 -5.58 7.00 14.82
C GLN A 95 -7.05 6.90 15.26
N ARG A 96 -7.99 6.78 14.33
CA ARG A 96 -9.44 6.70 14.63
C ARG A 96 -9.87 5.31 15.12
N ARG A 97 -9.18 4.26 14.69
CA ARG A 97 -9.42 2.86 15.06
C ARG A 97 -8.08 2.20 15.36
N PRO A 98 -7.55 2.37 16.58
CA PRO A 98 -6.33 1.69 16.96
C PRO A 98 -6.58 0.18 16.96
N GLU A 99 -6.00 -0.52 15.99
CA GLU A 99 -5.91 -1.98 16.00
C GLU A 99 -4.82 -2.35 17.01
N LEU A 100 -5.21 -3.02 18.09
CA LEU A 100 -4.29 -3.63 19.04
C LEU A 100 -3.81 -4.95 18.43
N ARG A 101 -2.51 -5.05 18.15
CA ARG A 101 -1.89 -6.32 17.75
C ARG A 101 -1.52 -7.08 19.01
N TYR A 102 -1.73 -8.40 19.02
CA TYR A 102 -1.30 -9.27 20.13
C TYR A 102 0.19 -9.09 20.44
N ALA A 103 1.02 -8.92 19.40
CA ALA A 103 2.45 -8.68 19.53
C ALA A 103 2.83 -7.31 20.15
N ASP A 104 1.91 -6.36 20.23
CA ASP A 104 2.13 -5.06 20.88
C ASP A 104 1.76 -5.09 22.38
N LEU A 105 1.17 -6.20 22.86
CA LEU A 105 0.76 -6.37 24.25
C LEU A 105 1.98 -6.74 25.12
N SER A 106 2.01 -6.26 26.35
CA SER A 106 2.88 -6.82 27.38
C SER A 106 2.48 -8.26 27.71
N GLU A 107 3.38 -9.04 28.33
CA GLU A 107 3.09 -10.42 28.74
C GLU A 107 1.84 -10.50 29.64
N ASP A 108 1.64 -9.51 30.51
CA ASP A 108 0.47 -9.42 31.39
C ASP A 108 -0.82 -9.13 30.61
N GLU A 109 -0.78 -8.21 29.65
CA GLU A 109 -1.93 -7.87 28.80
C GLU A 109 -2.30 -9.03 27.85
N ALA A 110 -1.30 -9.72 27.30
CA ALA A 110 -1.49 -10.91 26.47
C ALA A 110 -2.15 -12.04 27.28
N THR A 111 -1.67 -12.29 28.50
CA THR A 111 -2.25 -13.29 29.41
C THR A 111 -3.70 -12.94 29.78
N MET A 112 -3.99 -11.66 30.07
CA MET A 112 -5.36 -11.21 30.36
C MET A 112 -6.29 -11.41 29.16
N LEU A 113 -5.83 -11.13 27.94
CA LEU A 113 -6.60 -11.31 26.72
C LEU A 113 -6.88 -12.79 26.42
N ASP A 114 -5.90 -13.67 26.63
CA ASP A 114 -6.07 -15.13 26.49
C ASP A 114 -7.11 -15.66 27.48
N VAL A 115 -7.11 -15.19 28.73
CA VAL A 115 -8.12 -15.57 29.73
C VAL A 115 -9.53 -15.14 29.31
N VAL A 116 -9.69 -13.91 28.80
CA VAL A 116 -10.99 -13.37 28.34
C VAL A 116 -11.51 -14.12 27.11
N THR A 117 -10.63 -14.47 26.17
CA THR A 117 -11.02 -15.17 24.93
C THR A 117 -11.27 -16.67 25.13
N GLN A 118 -10.61 -17.30 26.11
CA GLN A 118 -10.88 -18.69 26.47
C GLN A 118 -12.26 -18.88 27.12
N ASP A 119 -12.75 -17.88 27.87
CA ASP A 119 -14.04 -17.94 28.56
C ASP A 119 -15.25 -17.92 27.58
N GLU A 120 -15.14 -17.28 26.40
CA GLU A 120 -16.18 -17.34 25.36
C GLU A 120 -16.37 -18.75 24.76
N SER A 121 -15.35 -19.61 24.82
CA SER A 121 -15.43 -21.02 24.39
C SER A 121 -16.38 -21.85 25.27
N ALA A 122 -16.57 -21.43 26.53
CA ALA A 122 -17.46 -22.11 27.48
C ALA A 122 -18.94 -21.75 27.26
N VAL A 123 -19.24 -20.61 26.63
CA VAL A 123 -20.62 -20.11 26.45
C VAL A 123 -21.36 -20.85 25.31
N HIS A 124 -20.66 -21.44 24.34
CA HIS A 124 -21.27 -22.19 23.23
C HIS A 124 -21.38 -23.71 23.42
N ALA A 125 -20.88 -24.27 24.53
CA ALA A 125 -20.95 -25.70 24.81
C ALA A 125 -22.21 -26.12 25.61
N GLY A 126 -23.09 -25.19 25.95
CA GLY A 126 -24.23 -25.40 26.86
C GLY A 126 -25.62 -25.44 26.24
N GLU A 127 -25.76 -25.41 24.91
CA GLU A 127 -27.06 -25.26 24.24
C GLU A 127 -27.38 -26.38 23.21
N ALA A 128 -27.20 -27.63 23.63
CA ALA A 128 -27.61 -28.83 22.88
C ALA A 128 -28.41 -29.81 23.75
#